data_AF-A0A7J3M0P6-F1
#
_entry.id   AF-A0A7J3M0P6-F1
#
_cell.length_a   1.000
_cell.length_b   1.000
_cell.length_c   1.000
_cell.angle_alpha   90.00
_cell.angle_beta   90.00
_cell.angle_gamma   90.00
#
_symmetry.space_group_name_H-M   'P 1'
#
loop_
_entity.id
_entity.type
_entity.pdbx_description
1 polymer ?
#
loop_
_entity_poly.entity_id
_entity_poly.type
_entity_poly.pdbx_seq_one_letter_code
_entity_poly.pdbx_strand_id
1 'polypeptide(L)'
;MDRREEIRERFGDLLDEETMEMLANYEVVSFTKIAEIKPGRVNVRGRISGIGDPEIAREIYISDETGRIRVLVSKEVYFQADIGKEIEIYNGFAKEGKKGIEVHANKFSIVRFLE
;
A
#
# COMPACT_ATOMS: atom_id res chain seq x y z
N MET A 1 1.62 10.31 -21.21
CA MET A 1 0.28 10.53 -21.76
C MET A 1 -0.67 10.53 -20.59
N ASP A 2 -1.54 11.53 -20.48
CA ASP A 2 -2.53 11.56 -19.40
C ASP A 2 -3.52 10.39 -19.57
N ARG A 3 -3.93 9.73 -18.49
CA ARG A 3 -4.90 8.61 -18.52
C ARG A 3 -6.19 9.05 -19.22
N ARG A 4 -6.61 10.32 -19.03
CA ARG A 4 -7.76 10.90 -19.73
C ARG A 4 -7.53 11.00 -21.24
N GLU A 5 -6.33 11.35 -21.68
CA GLU A 5 -5.96 11.37 -23.10
C GLU A 5 -6.03 9.96 -23.71
N GLU A 6 -5.53 8.92 -23.01
CA GLU A 6 -5.60 7.54 -23.53
C GLU A 6 -7.02 7.03 -23.68
N ILE A 7 -7.91 7.37 -22.73
CA ILE A 7 -9.32 6.99 -22.78
C ILE A 7 -10.01 7.72 -23.93
N ARG A 8 -9.75 9.02 -24.10
CA ARG A 8 -10.33 9.82 -25.19
C ARG A 8 -9.88 9.34 -26.56
N GLU A 9 -8.61 8.98 -26.74
CA GLU A 9 -8.13 8.40 -28.01
C GLU A 9 -8.80 7.06 -28.34
N ARG A 10 -9.08 6.22 -27.34
CA ARG A 10 -9.66 4.88 -27.55
C ARG A 10 -11.16 4.90 -27.77
N PHE A 11 -11.88 5.75 -27.06
CA PHE A 11 -13.35 5.73 -27.03
C PHE A 11 -13.99 6.94 -27.71
N GLY A 12 -13.23 7.99 -28.01
CA GLY A 12 -13.73 9.20 -28.67
C GLY A 12 -14.95 9.76 -27.93
N ASP A 13 -16.04 9.97 -28.67
CA ASP A 13 -17.28 10.57 -28.16
C ASP A 13 -18.29 9.53 -27.63
N LEU A 14 -17.92 8.25 -27.51
CA LEU A 14 -18.80 7.20 -26.96
C LEU A 14 -19.06 7.35 -25.46
N LEU A 15 -18.25 8.14 -24.75
CA LEU A 15 -18.32 8.34 -23.30
C LEU A 15 -18.55 9.81 -23.01
N ASP A 16 -19.44 10.10 -22.06
CA ASP A 16 -19.55 11.44 -21.51
C ASP A 16 -18.38 11.78 -20.57
N GLU A 17 -18.22 13.06 -20.24
CA GLU A 17 -17.10 13.55 -19.43
C GLU A 17 -17.11 12.93 -18.02
N GLU A 18 -18.31 12.68 -17.46
CA GLU A 18 -18.46 12.01 -16.17
C GLU A 18 -17.92 10.57 -16.21
N THR A 19 -18.26 9.81 -17.24
CA THR A 19 -17.80 8.42 -17.43
C THR A 19 -16.31 8.36 -17.74
N MET A 20 -15.79 9.31 -18.53
CA MET A 20 -14.34 9.44 -18.76
C MET A 20 -13.59 9.73 -17.46
N GLU A 21 -14.13 10.59 -16.60
CA GLU A 21 -13.57 10.87 -15.29
C GLU A 21 -13.66 9.65 -14.37
N MET A 22 -14.78 8.92 -14.37
CA MET A 22 -14.90 7.66 -13.66
C MET A 22 -13.87 6.63 -14.12
N LEU A 23 -13.65 6.46 -15.42
CA LEU A 23 -12.67 5.52 -15.98
C LEU A 23 -11.22 5.96 -15.76
N ALA A 24 -10.95 7.25 -15.78
CA ALA A 24 -9.64 7.80 -15.43
C ALA A 24 -9.32 7.53 -13.95
N ASN A 25 -10.33 7.52 -13.10
CA ASN A 25 -10.22 7.21 -11.67
C ASN A 25 -10.42 5.71 -11.35
N TYR A 26 -10.94 4.93 -12.30
CA TYR A 26 -11.16 3.49 -12.16
C TYR A 26 -9.81 2.79 -12.19
N GLU A 27 -9.39 2.36 -10.99
CA GLU A 27 -8.13 1.66 -10.69
C GLU A 27 -6.86 2.51 -10.56
N VAL A 28 -6.95 3.78 -10.13
CA VAL A 28 -5.78 4.37 -9.47
C VAL A 28 -5.71 3.77 -8.06
N VAL A 29 -4.90 2.71 -7.89
CA VAL A 29 -4.51 2.28 -6.56
C VAL A 29 -3.73 3.44 -5.92
N SER A 30 -4.38 4.16 -5.01
CA SER A 30 -3.72 5.16 -4.19
C SER A 30 -3.10 4.51 -2.96
N PHE A 31 -1.90 4.99 -2.60
CA PHE A 31 -1.22 4.64 -1.36
C PHE A 31 -1.41 5.77 -0.36
N THR A 32 -1.83 5.44 0.86
CA THR A 32 -1.99 6.41 1.95
C THR A 32 -0.62 6.75 2.55
N LYS A 33 -0.35 8.03 2.80
CA LYS A 33 0.84 8.48 3.53
C LYS A 33 0.82 7.93 4.95
N ILE A 34 1.97 7.49 5.45
CA ILE A 34 2.05 6.81 6.74
C ILE A 34 1.47 7.64 7.88
N ALA A 35 1.75 8.95 7.92
CA ALA A 35 1.23 9.85 8.95
C ALA A 35 -0.31 10.02 8.92
N GLU A 36 -0.95 9.70 7.79
CA GLU A 36 -2.38 9.89 7.58
C GLU A 36 -3.19 8.59 7.74
N ILE A 37 -2.52 7.47 7.99
CA ILE A 37 -3.18 6.16 8.14
C ILE A 37 -4.15 6.22 9.32
N LYS A 38 -5.40 5.84 9.04
CA LYS A 38 -6.48 5.68 10.03
C LYS A 38 -6.91 4.21 10.09
N PRO A 39 -7.58 3.77 11.16
CA PRO A 39 -8.11 2.41 11.23
C PRO A 39 -9.03 2.08 10.04
N GLY A 40 -8.84 0.91 9.43
CA GLY A 40 -9.58 0.48 8.25
C GLY A 40 -8.71 -0.19 7.19
N ARG A 41 -9.29 -0.44 6.01
CA ARG A 41 -8.53 -0.94 4.86
C ARG A 41 -7.60 0.15 4.34
N VAL A 42 -6.35 -0.22 4.03
CA VAL A 42 -5.34 0.73 3.56
C VAL A 42 -4.41 0.07 2.55
N ASN A 43 -3.99 0.84 1.56
CA ASN A 43 -2.81 0.52 0.76
C ASN A 43 -1.67 1.39 1.25
N VAL A 44 -0.51 0.80 1.50
CA VAL A 44 0.66 1.54 1.98
C VAL A 44 1.88 1.15 1.17
N ARG A 45 2.71 2.15 0.86
CA ARG A 45 4.01 1.98 0.22
C ARG A 45 5.06 2.62 1.11
N GLY A 46 6.23 1.99 1.19
CA GLY A 46 7.36 2.58 1.88
C GLY A 46 8.63 1.77 1.69
N ARG A 47 9.71 2.30 2.25
CA ARG A 47 11.00 1.61 2.37
C ARG A 47 11.05 0.83 3.67
N ILE A 48 11.52 -0.41 3.64
CA ILE A 48 11.74 -1.21 4.83
C ILE A 48 12.87 -0.57 5.65
N SER A 49 12.55 -0.10 6.85
CA SER A 49 13.44 0.62 7.76
C SER A 49 13.74 -0.15 9.07
N GLY A 50 13.20 -1.35 9.21
CA GLY A 50 13.54 -2.27 10.28
C GLY A 50 12.80 -3.59 10.18
N ILE A 51 13.36 -4.61 10.83
CA ILE A 51 12.79 -5.97 10.88
C ILE A 51 12.84 -6.38 12.36
N GLY A 52 11.70 -6.82 12.91
CA GLY A 52 11.62 -7.26 14.31
C GLY A 52 12.06 -8.70 14.49
N ASP A 53 12.07 -9.20 15.72
CA ASP A 53 12.44 -10.58 16.04
C ASP A 53 11.29 -11.56 15.68
N PRO A 54 11.52 -12.57 14.82
CA PRO A 54 10.46 -13.47 14.36
C PRO A 54 9.92 -14.40 15.46
N GLU A 55 10.67 -14.62 16.55
CA GLU A 55 10.21 -15.40 17.70
C GLU A 55 9.16 -14.63 18.51
N ILE A 56 9.21 -13.29 18.47
CA ILE A 56 8.25 -12.42 19.14
C ILE A 56 7.06 -12.12 18.22
N ALA A 57 7.35 -11.61 17.03
CA ALA A 57 6.35 -11.28 16.02
C ALA A 57 6.98 -11.14 14.64
N ARG A 58 6.25 -11.57 13.61
CA ARG A 58 6.62 -11.34 12.20
C ARG A 58 6.28 -9.91 11.80
N GLU A 59 7.05 -8.97 12.34
CA GLU A 59 6.90 -7.54 12.09
C GLU A 59 8.04 -6.99 11.24
N ILE A 60 7.68 -6.10 10.32
CA ILE A 60 8.62 -5.20 9.65
C ILE A 60 8.19 -3.77 9.95
N TYR A 61 9.11 -2.84 9.73
CA TYR A 61 8.83 -1.42 9.79
C TYR A 61 9.06 -0.84 8.41
N ILE A 62 8.08 -0.08 7.93
CA ILE A 62 8.18 0.65 6.66
C ILE A 62 8.11 2.14 6.92
N SER A 63 8.81 2.91 6.10
CA SER A 63 8.91 4.36 6.21
C SER A 63 8.71 5.03 4.86
N ASP A 64 8.06 6.18 4.89
CA ASP A 64 7.98 7.15 3.80
C ASP A 64 8.48 8.51 4.32
N GLU A 65 8.30 9.59 3.57
CA GLU A 65 8.71 10.93 3.99
C GLU A 65 7.88 11.50 5.16
N THR A 66 6.74 10.88 5.47
CA THR A 66 5.78 11.36 6.49
C THR A 66 5.90 10.62 7.82
N GLY A 67 6.41 9.38 7.82
CA GLY A 67 6.59 8.64 9.06
C GLY A 67 7.10 7.22 8.92
N ARG A 68 6.92 6.46 10.00
CA ARG A 68 7.29 5.04 10.12
C ARG A 68 6.13 4.28 10.75
N ILE A 69 5.78 3.14 10.19
CA ILE A 69 4.72 2.28 10.72
C ILE A 69 5.18 0.83 10.85
N ARG A 70 4.65 0.16 11.87
CA ARG A 70 4.81 -1.28 12.09
C ARG A 70 3.82 -2.02 11.21
N VAL A 71 4.31 -3.04 10.51
CA VAL A 71 3.50 -3.94 9.68
C VAL A 71 3.70 -5.37 10.14
N LEU A 72 2.60 -6.05 10.46
CA LEU A 72 2.58 -7.49 10.68
C LEU A 72 2.34 -8.21 9.36
N VAL A 73 3.21 -9.16 9.03
CA VAL A 73 3.25 -9.83 7.72
C VAL A 73 3.23 -11.36 7.84
N SER A 74 3.03 -12.04 6.72
CA SER A 74 3.12 -13.51 6.65
C SER A 74 4.55 -14.00 6.87
N LYS A 75 4.72 -15.32 7.06
CA LYS A 75 6.04 -15.91 7.26
C LYS A 75 6.92 -15.73 6.02
N GLU A 76 6.32 -15.95 4.85
CA GLU A 76 6.96 -15.88 3.55
C GLU A 76 7.45 -14.46 3.26
N VAL A 77 6.60 -13.46 3.48
CA VAL A 77 6.96 -12.04 3.32
C VAL A 77 8.05 -11.64 4.30
N TYR A 78 7.93 -12.05 5.57
CA TYR A 78 8.92 -11.71 6.60
C TYR A 78 10.33 -12.15 6.21
N PHE A 79 10.51 -13.38 5.72
CA PHE A 79 11.83 -13.91 5.36
C PHE A 79 12.38 -13.36 4.03
N GLN A 80 11.55 -12.68 3.22
CA GLN A 80 11.99 -11.98 2.02
C GLN A 80 12.31 -10.49 2.27
N ALA A 81 11.90 -9.96 3.43
CA ALA A 81 12.11 -8.57 3.78
C ALA A 81 13.60 -8.26 3.94
N ASP A 82 14.02 -7.13 3.41
CA ASP A 82 15.40 -6.66 3.48
C ASP A 82 15.40 -5.13 3.69
N ILE A 83 16.25 -4.67 4.59
CA ILE A 83 16.31 -3.25 4.94
C ILE A 83 16.77 -2.46 3.72
N GLY A 84 16.07 -1.36 3.44
CA GLY A 84 16.36 -0.51 2.31
C GLY A 84 15.55 -0.82 1.05
N LYS A 85 14.93 -2.02 0.94
CA LYS A 85 14.03 -2.32 -0.19
C LYS A 85 12.71 -1.57 -0.07
N GLU A 86 12.13 -1.22 -1.21
CA GLU A 86 10.76 -0.70 -1.25
C GLU A 86 9.75 -1.84 -1.28
N ILE A 87 8.61 -1.60 -0.64
CA ILE A 87 7.52 -2.55 -0.52
C ILE A 87 6.18 -1.85 -0.68
N GLU A 88 5.27 -2.50 -1.39
CA GLU A 88 3.88 -2.10 -1.55
C GLU A 88 2.98 -3.16 -0.92
N ILE A 89 2.05 -2.71 -0.07
CA ILE A 89 1.06 -3.54 0.59
C ILE A 89 -0.31 -3.05 0.15
N TYR A 90 -1.02 -3.91 -0.55
CA TYR A 90 -2.38 -3.68 -1.01
C TYR A 90 -3.36 -4.41 -0.09
N ASN A 91 -4.52 -3.80 0.15
CA ASN A 91 -5.57 -4.37 0.99
C ASN A 91 -5.06 -4.76 2.39
N GLY A 92 -4.16 -3.96 2.96
CA GLY A 92 -3.78 -4.06 4.36
C GLY A 92 -4.93 -3.63 5.26
N PHE A 93 -4.85 -4.00 6.54
CA PHE A 93 -5.82 -3.56 7.54
C PHE A 93 -5.12 -2.82 8.68
N ALA A 94 -5.31 -1.50 8.74
CA ALA A 94 -4.84 -0.65 9.81
C ALA A 94 -5.75 -0.75 11.03
N LYS A 95 -5.16 -0.87 12.22
CA LYS A 95 -5.89 -0.83 13.49
C LYS A 95 -4.99 -0.31 14.62
N GLU A 96 -5.61 0.08 15.72
CA GLU A 96 -4.88 0.41 16.94
C GLU A 96 -4.13 -0.81 17.49
N GLY A 97 -2.83 -0.63 17.70
CA GLY A 97 -1.93 -1.56 18.36
C GLY A 97 -1.45 -1.02 19.69
N LYS A 98 -0.48 -1.71 20.31
CA LYS A 98 0.06 -1.29 21.63
C LYS A 98 0.85 0.02 21.59
N LYS A 99 1.33 0.42 20.41
CA LYS A 99 2.22 1.58 20.21
C LYS A 99 1.62 2.59 19.21
N GLY A 100 0.29 2.60 19.09
CA GLY A 100 -0.44 3.35 18.05
C GLY A 100 -0.83 2.46 16.87
N ILE A 101 -1.19 3.11 15.77
CA ILE A 101 -1.71 2.43 14.56
C ILE A 101 -0.64 1.52 13.94
N GLU A 102 -1.06 0.30 13.61
CA GLU A 102 -0.26 -0.71 12.91
C GLU A 102 -1.04 -1.30 11.73
N VAL A 103 -0.32 -1.79 10.72
CA VAL A 103 -0.93 -2.43 9.53
C VAL A 103 -0.77 -3.93 9.58
N HIS A 104 -1.84 -4.66 9.28
CA HIS A 104 -1.84 -6.12 9.17
C HIS A 104 -1.96 -6.51 7.71
N ALA A 105 -0.91 -7.12 7.15
CA ALA A 105 -0.94 -7.76 5.84
C ALA A 105 -1.39 -9.23 6.03
N ASN A 106 -2.68 -9.48 5.82
CA ASN A 106 -3.30 -10.78 6.06
C ASN A 106 -3.48 -11.57 4.74
N LYS A 107 -4.19 -12.69 4.79
CA LYS A 107 -4.44 -13.56 3.61
C LYS A 107 -5.17 -12.89 2.44
N PHE A 108 -5.79 -11.73 2.65
CA PHE A 108 -6.45 -10.92 1.61
C PHE A 108 -5.57 -9.77 1.10
N SER A 109 -4.41 -9.57 1.72
CA SER A 109 -3.46 -8.54 1.32
C SER A 109 -2.53 -9.08 0.21
N ILE A 110 -2.12 -8.19 -0.68
CA ILE A 110 -1.08 -8.47 -1.67
C ILE A 110 0.16 -7.69 -1.24
N VAL A 111 1.30 -8.36 -1.15
CA VAL A 111 2.57 -7.73 -0.81
C VAL A 111 3.51 -7.86 -2.00
N ARG A 112 4.10 -6.74 -2.43
CA ARG A 112 5.06 -6.68 -3.53
C ARG A 112 6.32 -5.98 -3.05
N PHE A 113 7.47 -6.64 -3.21
CA PHE A 113 8.76 -5.98 -3.11
C PHE A 113 9.07 -5.35 -4.47
N LEU A 114 9.53 -4.11 -4.47
CA LEU A 114 10.00 -3.43 -5.68
C LEU A 114 11.50 -3.69 -5.83
N GLU A 115 11.93 -3.87 -7.08
CA GLU A 115 13.34 -4.02 -7.45
C GLU A 115 14.12 -2.71 -7.28
#